data_AF-A0A369W837-F1
#
_entry.id   AF-A0A369W837-F1
#
_cell.length_a   1.000
_cell.length_b   1.000
_cell.length_c   1.000
_cell.angle_alpha   90.00
_cell.angle_beta   90.00
_cell.angle_gamma   90.00
#
_symmetry.space_group_name_H-M   'P 1'
#
loop_
_entity.id
_entity.type
_entity.pdbx_description
1 polymer ?
#
loop_
_entity_poly.entity_id
_entity_poly.type
_entity_poly.pdbx_seq_one_letter_code
_entity_poly.pdbx_strand_id
1 'polypeptide(L)'
;MPKSSFLSEILSTLFKRRDTDHPPLSEASLKDISLALLSAHGEISGMQLSRNFFAHYEKADADQRLGFFNFLADELDIDNEVLQMACADYASQNDTRSLKAVLEAAEPPRQELLRRLNQAPGATANLVRMRTHLLALQRDHANLGKADLDFVHLFKSWFNRGFVVLRHIDWEAPASILAKIIEYEAVHAIDDWDDLRRRLEPRDRRCFAFFHPSIPNEPLIFVEVALATGVPGSVQALLADTREPIDTKAADTAVFYSISNCQAGLKGISFGNSLIKQVVEELRFELPHLKRFVTLSPMPGLVDWLREAAQSGNKKAAGVLEQHQPPTGQPADDLRELAAAYLLSVRRSDGMPRDPVARFHLGNGGMVFNVNASADTSPNGLRQSCGAMANYLYDLDSIEEHHERYVGNCEVVATAEVQQLAKAAQGSPDGGPEDQYWTSKFMAIR
;
A
#
# COMPACT_ATOMS: atom_id res chain seq x y z
N MET A 1 35.14 0.52 49.25
CA MET A 1 35.05 1.51 48.14
C MET A 1 36.44 2.07 47.87
N PRO A 2 36.90 2.24 46.62
CA PRO A 2 36.53 1.47 45.43
C PRO A 2 37.75 0.76 44.79
N LYS A 3 37.60 -0.54 44.53
CA LYS A 3 38.38 -1.30 43.54
C LYS A 3 37.66 -1.20 42.18
N SER A 4 37.53 0.00 41.62
CA SER A 4 36.83 0.22 40.34
C SER A 4 37.71 0.80 39.23
N SER A 5 39.02 1.04 39.44
CA SER A 5 39.81 1.70 38.39
C SER A 5 40.35 0.74 37.32
N PHE A 6 40.70 -0.50 37.65
CA PHE A 6 41.40 -1.37 36.70
C PHE A 6 40.51 -1.88 35.56
N LEU A 7 39.24 -2.23 35.84
CA LEU A 7 38.28 -2.61 34.80
C LEU A 7 37.83 -1.41 33.97
N SER A 8 37.75 -0.22 34.59
CA SER A 8 37.48 1.04 33.89
C SER A 8 38.66 1.48 33.00
N GLU A 9 39.90 1.22 33.42
CA GLU A 9 41.10 1.47 32.64
C GLU A 9 41.24 0.49 31.47
N ILE A 10 40.94 -0.80 31.68
CA ILE A 10 40.91 -1.81 30.60
C ILE A 10 39.81 -1.51 29.59
N LEU A 11 38.61 -1.11 30.02
CA LEU A 11 37.55 -0.68 29.11
C LEU A 11 37.95 0.61 28.38
N SER A 12 38.59 1.58 29.05
CA SER A 12 39.07 2.81 28.40
C SER A 12 40.23 2.58 27.42
N THR A 13 41.07 1.56 27.65
CA THR A 13 42.17 1.19 26.74
C THR A 13 41.67 0.31 25.60
N LEU A 14 40.62 -0.49 25.79
CA LEU A 14 39.94 -1.20 24.70
C LEU A 14 39.14 -0.24 23.79
N PHE A 15 38.58 0.86 24.33
CA PHE A 15 37.96 1.92 23.54
C PHE A 15 38.97 2.87 22.86
N LYS A 16 40.23 2.92 23.31
CA LYS A 16 41.29 3.75 22.70
C LYS A 16 42.16 3.03 21.68
N ARG A 17 42.08 1.70 21.56
CA ARG A 17 42.99 0.91 20.72
C ARG A 17 42.32 0.38 19.45
N ARG A 18 41.83 1.32 18.64
CA ARG A 18 41.62 1.17 17.19
C ARG A 18 41.75 2.53 16.48
N ASP A 19 42.81 3.25 16.82
CA ASP A 19 43.30 4.41 16.05
C ASP A 19 44.49 3.95 15.21
N THR A 20 44.21 3.28 14.09
CA THR A 20 45.06 3.33 12.89
C THR A 20 44.14 3.15 11.68
N ASP A 21 44.04 4.23 10.89
CA ASP A 21 43.40 4.37 9.57
C ASP A 21 41.88 4.44 9.45
N HIS A 22 41.20 5.28 10.24
CA HIS A 22 39.94 5.87 9.78
C HIS A 22 39.89 7.39 10.03
N PRO A 23 39.45 8.20 9.04
CA PRO A 23 39.29 9.63 9.22
C PRO A 23 38.27 9.94 10.32
N PRO A 24 38.34 11.14 10.95
CA PRO A 24 37.35 11.54 11.96
C PRO A 24 35.93 11.38 11.40
N LEU A 25 35.07 10.72 12.19
CA LEU A 25 33.70 10.31 11.83
C LEU A 25 32.76 11.43 11.34
N SER A 26 33.19 12.70 11.35
CA SER A 26 32.46 13.85 10.78
C SER A 26 32.68 14.05 9.28
N GLU A 27 33.66 13.38 8.67
CA GLU A 27 33.95 13.42 7.22
C GLU A 27 33.60 12.11 6.50
N ALA A 28 33.10 11.10 7.23
CA ALA A 28 32.80 9.78 6.69
C ALA A 28 31.58 9.81 5.76
N SER A 29 31.70 9.21 4.58
CA SER A 29 30.57 9.06 3.66
C SER A 29 29.58 8.01 4.15
N LEU A 30 28.35 8.01 3.62
CA LEU A 30 27.36 6.96 3.90
C LEU A 30 27.89 5.56 3.59
N LYS A 31 28.75 5.45 2.56
CA LYS A 31 29.43 4.21 2.19
C LYS A 31 30.43 3.76 3.27
N ASP A 32 31.27 4.66 3.75
CA ASP A 32 32.28 4.35 4.77
C ASP A 32 31.62 3.86 6.07
N ILE A 33 30.55 4.54 6.51
CA ILE A 33 29.78 4.15 7.69
C ILE A 33 29.14 2.76 7.48
N SER A 34 28.65 2.48 6.28
CA SER A 34 28.02 1.18 5.95
C SER A 34 29.02 0.02 5.98
N LEU A 35 30.22 0.22 5.43
CA LEU A 35 31.30 -0.79 5.48
C LEU A 35 31.82 -1.00 6.91
N ALA A 36 31.93 0.07 7.69
CA ALA A 36 32.24 -0.02 9.12
C ALA A 36 31.15 -0.80 9.89
N LEU A 37 29.87 -0.58 9.55
CA LEU A 37 28.76 -1.28 10.18
C LEU A 37 28.75 -2.78 9.83
N LEU A 38 29.01 -3.15 8.59
CA LEU A 38 29.12 -4.55 8.15
C LEU A 38 30.30 -5.28 8.82
N SER A 39 31.39 -4.59 9.12
CA SER A 39 32.56 -5.16 9.80
C SER A 39 32.50 -5.10 11.34
N ALA A 40 31.49 -4.43 11.92
CA ALA A 40 31.33 -4.34 13.37
C ALA A 40 31.02 -5.72 14.00
N HIS A 41 31.64 -6.01 15.15
CA HIS A 41 31.45 -7.28 15.87
C HIS A 41 30.68 -7.12 17.20
N GLY A 42 30.51 -5.88 17.69
CA GLY A 42 29.82 -5.59 18.95
C GLY A 42 28.49 -4.88 18.74
N GLU A 43 27.46 -5.30 19.48
CA GLU A 43 26.10 -4.73 19.43
C GLU A 43 26.08 -3.22 19.73
N ILE A 44 26.83 -2.78 20.75
CA ILE A 44 26.90 -1.36 21.15
C ILE A 44 27.52 -0.51 20.04
N SER A 45 28.61 -0.99 19.42
CA SER A 45 29.23 -0.30 18.29
C SER A 45 28.33 -0.26 17.05
N GLY A 46 27.58 -1.35 16.78
CA GLY A 46 26.63 -1.40 15.68
C GLY A 46 25.49 -0.38 15.83
N MET A 47 24.93 -0.25 17.02
CA MET A 47 23.87 0.72 17.30
C MET A 47 24.34 2.18 17.12
N GLN A 48 25.56 2.51 17.56
CA GLN A 48 26.14 3.84 17.37
C GLN A 48 26.37 4.15 15.89
N LEU A 49 26.93 3.20 15.14
CA LEU A 49 27.15 3.34 13.70
C LEU A 49 25.83 3.49 12.94
N SER A 50 24.78 2.73 13.29
CA SER A 50 23.44 2.89 12.72
C SER A 50 22.85 4.28 12.98
N ARG A 51 22.92 4.78 14.22
CA ARG A 51 22.48 6.15 14.55
C ARG A 51 23.25 7.21 13.75
N ASN A 52 24.56 7.03 13.64
CA ASN A 52 25.42 7.93 12.87
C ASN A 52 25.06 7.89 11.38
N PHE A 53 24.83 6.71 10.82
CA PHE A 53 24.39 6.54 9.43
C PHE A 53 23.12 7.36 9.18
N PHE A 54 22.08 7.21 10.00
CA PHE A 54 20.82 7.94 9.79
C PHE A 54 20.98 9.44 9.99
N ALA A 55 21.83 9.89 10.92
CA ALA A 55 22.12 11.31 11.11
C ALA A 55 22.81 11.94 9.88
N HIS A 56 23.66 11.18 9.17
CA HIS A 56 24.25 11.61 7.91
C HIS A 56 23.25 11.52 6.76
N TYR A 57 22.47 10.45 6.70
CA TYR A 57 21.49 10.21 5.64
C TYR A 57 20.40 11.30 5.62
N GLU A 58 19.95 11.74 6.79
CA GLU A 58 18.96 12.82 6.90
C GLU A 58 19.47 14.13 6.30
N LYS A 59 20.76 14.44 6.48
CA LYS A 59 21.43 15.63 5.95
C LYS A 59 21.88 15.47 4.49
N ALA A 60 21.86 14.25 3.96
CA ALA A 60 22.36 13.97 2.63
C ALA A 60 21.47 14.61 1.56
N ASP A 61 22.08 15.22 0.56
CA ASP A 61 21.40 15.74 -0.61
C ASP A 61 20.98 14.62 -1.59
N ALA A 62 20.34 14.98 -2.70
CA ALA A 62 19.84 14.02 -3.68
C ALA A 62 20.98 13.19 -4.32
N ASP A 63 22.12 13.81 -4.62
CA ASP A 63 23.25 13.16 -5.27
C ASP A 63 23.95 12.19 -4.32
N GLN A 64 24.11 12.58 -3.04
CA GLN A 64 24.64 11.74 -1.99
C GLN A 64 23.73 10.52 -1.71
N ARG A 65 22.41 10.72 -1.70
CA ARG A 65 21.43 9.62 -1.55
C ARG A 65 21.48 8.68 -2.75
N LEU A 66 21.54 9.21 -3.97
CA LEU A 66 21.67 8.42 -5.19
C LEU A 66 22.97 7.62 -5.19
N GLY A 67 24.09 8.24 -4.82
CA GLY A 67 25.39 7.58 -4.67
C GLY A 67 25.34 6.42 -3.68
N PHE A 68 24.65 6.60 -2.55
CA PHE A 68 24.43 5.52 -1.59
C PHE A 68 23.57 4.38 -2.15
N PHE A 69 22.49 4.68 -2.89
CA PHE A 69 21.66 3.63 -3.48
C PHE A 69 22.36 2.87 -4.61
N ASN A 70 23.21 3.53 -5.41
CA ASN A 70 24.07 2.85 -6.37
C ASN A 70 25.07 1.94 -5.65
N PHE A 71 25.68 2.39 -4.55
CA PHE A 71 26.53 1.53 -3.71
C PHE A 71 25.78 0.28 -3.23
N LEU A 72 24.52 0.41 -2.77
CA LEU A 72 23.70 -0.75 -2.39
C LEU A 72 23.41 -1.69 -3.56
N ALA A 73 23.11 -1.15 -4.74
CA ALA A 73 22.68 -1.93 -5.90
C ALA A 73 23.85 -2.61 -6.63
N ASP A 74 25.01 -1.97 -6.67
CA ASP A 74 26.12 -2.35 -7.52
C ASP A 74 27.30 -2.95 -6.74
N GLU A 75 27.65 -2.41 -5.57
CA GLU A 75 28.81 -2.86 -4.79
C GLU A 75 28.45 -3.86 -3.68
N LEU A 76 27.24 -3.79 -3.13
CA LEU A 76 26.73 -4.77 -2.16
C LEU A 76 25.83 -5.82 -2.85
N ASP A 77 26.33 -6.37 -3.96
CA ASP A 77 25.67 -7.44 -4.72
C ASP A 77 26.24 -8.83 -4.42
N ILE A 78 25.55 -9.84 -4.94
CA ILE A 78 25.99 -11.24 -4.87
C ILE A 78 27.30 -11.38 -5.64
N ASP A 79 28.27 -12.06 -5.04
CA ASP A 79 29.47 -12.51 -5.74
C ASP A 79 29.14 -13.73 -6.61
N ASN A 80 29.05 -13.50 -7.92
CA ASN A 80 28.66 -14.53 -8.89
C ASN A 80 29.65 -15.70 -8.95
N GLU A 81 30.95 -15.46 -8.74
CA GLU A 81 31.96 -16.52 -8.76
C GLU A 81 31.80 -17.42 -7.54
N VAL A 82 31.64 -16.83 -6.36
CA VAL A 82 31.40 -17.55 -5.10
C VAL A 82 30.09 -18.34 -5.16
N LEU A 83 29.00 -17.73 -5.66
CA LEU A 83 27.71 -18.41 -5.82
C LEU A 83 27.81 -19.59 -6.78
N GLN A 84 28.49 -19.42 -7.92
CA GLN A 84 28.66 -20.48 -8.90
C GLN A 84 29.42 -21.68 -8.33
N MET A 85 30.51 -21.42 -7.60
CA MET A 85 31.28 -22.45 -6.93
C MET A 85 30.44 -23.20 -5.88
N ALA A 86 29.71 -22.47 -5.02
CA ALA A 86 28.85 -23.06 -4.00
C ALA A 86 27.75 -23.96 -4.62
N CYS A 87 27.13 -23.51 -5.72
CA CYS A 87 26.14 -24.29 -6.45
C CYS A 87 26.71 -25.58 -7.06
N ALA A 88 27.92 -25.52 -7.63
CA ALA A 88 28.60 -26.71 -8.16
C ALA A 88 28.93 -27.72 -7.05
N ASP A 89 29.41 -27.24 -5.91
CA ASP A 89 29.69 -28.07 -4.74
C ASP A 89 28.41 -28.73 -4.21
N TYR A 90 27.30 -27.98 -4.09
CA TYR A 90 26.01 -28.52 -3.66
C TYR A 90 25.44 -29.55 -4.63
N ALA A 91 25.55 -29.32 -5.94
CA ALA A 91 25.15 -30.30 -6.94
C ALA A 91 25.93 -31.62 -6.82
N SER A 92 27.19 -31.57 -6.36
CA SER A 92 28.02 -32.77 -6.19
C SER A 92 27.82 -33.48 -4.84
N GLN A 93 27.72 -32.74 -3.74
CA GLN A 93 27.70 -33.31 -2.38
C GLN A 93 26.28 -33.51 -1.84
N ASN A 94 25.37 -32.58 -2.16
CA ASN A 94 23.98 -32.54 -1.66
C ASN A 94 23.87 -32.79 -0.14
N ASP A 95 24.71 -32.09 0.63
CA ASP A 95 24.78 -32.19 2.08
C ASP A 95 24.46 -30.86 2.77
N THR A 96 24.28 -30.88 4.09
CA THR A 96 23.94 -29.67 4.87
C THR A 96 24.98 -28.55 4.74
N ARG A 97 26.26 -28.91 4.65
CA ARG A 97 27.36 -27.94 4.57
C ARG A 97 27.36 -27.22 3.22
N SER A 98 27.21 -27.98 2.13
CA SER A 98 27.16 -27.44 0.78
C SER A 98 25.89 -26.63 0.53
N LEU A 99 24.73 -27.04 1.09
CA LEU A 99 23.53 -26.21 1.09
C LEU A 99 23.76 -24.88 1.83
N LYS A 100 24.38 -24.92 3.01
CA LYS A 100 24.71 -23.72 3.78
C LYS A 100 25.56 -22.74 2.98
N ALA A 101 26.58 -23.22 2.27
CA ALA A 101 27.43 -22.39 1.43
C ALA A 101 26.63 -21.69 0.31
N VAL A 102 25.69 -22.39 -0.33
CA VAL A 102 24.79 -21.78 -1.33
C VAL A 102 23.93 -20.69 -0.70
N LEU A 103 23.31 -20.96 0.44
CA LEU A 103 22.45 -19.98 1.12
C LEU A 103 23.23 -18.73 1.55
N GLU A 104 24.45 -18.89 2.07
CA GLU A 104 25.32 -17.77 2.44
C GLU A 104 25.80 -16.98 1.21
N ALA A 105 26.18 -17.66 0.13
CA ALA A 105 26.64 -17.01 -1.11
C ALA A 105 25.51 -16.30 -1.88
N ALA A 106 24.28 -16.79 -1.78
CA ALA A 106 23.11 -16.22 -2.46
C ALA A 106 22.52 -15.00 -1.74
N GLU A 107 22.92 -14.74 -0.50
CA GLU A 107 22.45 -13.56 0.24
C GLU A 107 23.36 -12.35 -0.06
N PRO A 108 22.82 -11.28 -0.66
CA PRO A 108 23.63 -10.10 -0.94
C PRO A 108 23.98 -9.35 0.36
N PRO A 109 25.20 -8.79 0.50
CA PRO A 109 25.63 -8.06 1.71
C PRO A 109 24.70 -6.92 2.13
N ARG A 110 23.93 -6.35 1.19
CA ARG A 110 22.93 -5.32 1.48
C ARG A 110 21.81 -5.79 2.42
N GLN A 111 21.43 -7.07 2.44
CA GLN A 111 20.44 -7.55 3.41
C GLN A 111 20.97 -7.45 4.84
N GLU A 112 22.20 -7.91 5.08
CA GLU A 112 22.83 -7.80 6.38
C GLU A 112 23.04 -6.34 6.79
N LEU A 113 23.43 -5.46 5.85
CA LEU A 113 23.53 -4.02 6.14
C LEU A 113 22.19 -3.45 6.62
N LEU A 114 21.09 -3.74 5.92
CA LEU A 114 19.75 -3.28 6.31
C LEU A 114 19.32 -3.84 7.68
N ARG A 115 19.62 -5.11 7.96
CA ARG A 115 19.39 -5.72 9.29
C ARG A 115 20.16 -5.00 10.39
N ARG A 116 21.44 -4.69 10.16
CA ARG A 116 22.27 -3.94 11.12
C ARG A 116 21.82 -2.50 11.30
N LEU A 117 21.43 -1.83 10.22
CA LEU A 117 20.84 -0.50 10.30
C LEU A 117 19.59 -0.51 11.18
N ASN A 118 18.77 -1.56 11.12
CA ASN A 118 17.56 -1.69 11.92
C ASN A 118 17.78 -1.95 13.42
N GLN A 119 19.02 -1.99 13.92
CA GLN A 119 19.32 -2.23 15.35
C GLN A 119 19.09 -0.99 16.24
N ALA A 120 19.08 0.22 15.67
CA ALA A 120 18.88 1.44 16.45
C ALA A 120 17.39 1.70 16.74
N PRO A 121 17.04 2.25 17.93
CA PRO A 121 15.68 2.71 18.19
C PRO A 121 15.19 3.69 17.12
N GLY A 122 13.98 3.45 16.58
CA GLY A 122 13.40 4.25 15.51
C GLY A 122 13.95 3.97 14.11
N ALA A 123 14.93 3.07 13.96
CA ALA A 123 15.55 2.78 12.67
C ALA A 123 14.56 2.21 11.64
N THR A 124 13.55 1.45 12.06
CA THR A 124 12.56 0.89 11.13
C THR A 124 11.83 2.01 10.37
N ALA A 125 11.40 3.07 11.06
CA ALA A 125 10.79 4.23 10.41
C ALA A 125 11.76 4.92 9.44
N ASN A 126 13.03 5.03 9.81
CA ASN A 126 14.06 5.62 8.95
C ASN A 126 14.29 4.78 7.69
N LEU A 127 14.29 3.44 7.81
CA LEU A 127 14.41 2.54 6.67
C LEU A 127 13.19 2.63 5.75
N VAL A 128 11.97 2.75 6.31
CA VAL A 128 10.76 2.98 5.51
C VAL A 128 10.87 4.28 4.73
N ARG A 129 11.30 5.39 5.36
CA ARG A 129 11.55 6.66 4.67
C ARG A 129 12.66 6.55 3.62
N MET A 130 13.75 5.85 3.92
CA MET A 130 14.83 5.59 2.98
C MET A 130 14.31 4.85 1.75
N ARG A 131 13.44 3.85 1.92
CA ARG A 131 12.82 3.15 0.79
C ARG A 131 11.87 4.05 0.00
N THR A 132 11.17 5.00 0.62
CA THR A 132 10.41 6.03 -0.10
C THR A 132 11.30 6.81 -1.07
N HIS A 133 12.51 7.21 -0.64
CA HIS A 133 13.47 7.88 -1.52
C HIS A 133 13.97 6.97 -2.64
N LEU A 134 14.26 5.70 -2.34
CA LEU A 134 14.66 4.70 -3.34
C LEU A 134 13.60 4.55 -4.45
N LEU A 135 12.33 4.39 -4.07
CA LEU A 135 11.22 4.24 -5.01
C LEU A 135 11.00 5.48 -5.89
N ALA A 136 11.33 6.67 -5.40
CA ALA A 136 11.29 7.90 -6.19
C ALA A 136 12.39 7.90 -7.26
N LEU A 137 13.63 7.56 -6.89
CA LEU A 137 14.79 7.52 -7.79
C LEU A 137 14.72 6.40 -8.83
N GLN A 138 14.12 5.26 -8.48
CA GLN A 138 14.02 4.10 -9.37
C GLN A 138 13.26 4.39 -10.68
N ARG A 139 12.44 5.45 -10.73
CA ARG A 139 11.75 5.88 -11.95
C ARG A 139 12.71 6.23 -13.07
N ASP A 140 13.85 6.83 -12.72
CA ASP A 140 14.88 7.28 -13.66
C ASP A 140 16.12 6.37 -13.65
N HIS A 141 16.27 5.52 -12.62
CA HIS A 141 17.43 4.64 -12.41
C HIS A 141 16.99 3.18 -12.19
N ALA A 142 16.80 2.44 -13.29
CA ALA A 142 16.27 1.07 -13.24
C ALA A 142 17.16 0.06 -12.49
N ASN A 143 18.48 0.27 -12.44
CA ASN A 143 19.42 -0.60 -11.71
C ASN A 143 19.13 -0.66 -10.20
N LEU A 144 18.59 0.42 -9.63
CA LEU A 144 18.23 0.50 -8.21
C LEU A 144 17.14 -0.50 -7.80
N GLY A 145 16.42 -1.09 -8.76
CA GLY A 145 15.41 -2.11 -8.48
C GLY A 145 15.98 -3.35 -7.78
N LYS A 146 17.27 -3.67 -7.95
CA LYS A 146 17.94 -4.75 -7.21
C LYS A 146 17.90 -4.50 -5.69
N ALA A 147 18.18 -3.28 -5.26
CA ALA A 147 18.16 -2.92 -3.85
C ALA A 147 16.72 -2.99 -3.29
N ASP A 148 15.71 -2.57 -4.05
CA ASP A 148 14.31 -2.60 -3.59
C ASP A 148 13.83 -4.03 -3.31
N LEU A 149 14.29 -5.03 -4.04
CA LEU A 149 13.94 -6.44 -3.79
C LEU A 149 14.28 -6.87 -2.34
N ASP A 150 15.43 -6.43 -1.83
CA ASP A 150 15.88 -6.76 -0.48
C ASP A 150 15.19 -5.95 0.60
N PHE A 151 14.84 -4.68 0.31
CA PHE A 151 13.91 -3.94 1.17
C PHE A 151 12.56 -4.65 1.28
N VAL A 152 11.99 -5.10 0.15
CA VAL A 152 10.72 -5.84 0.14
C VAL A 152 10.84 -7.14 0.91
N HIS A 153 11.92 -7.89 0.71
CA HIS A 153 12.17 -9.14 1.44
C HIS A 153 12.16 -8.91 2.95
N LEU A 154 12.97 -7.97 3.44
CA LEU A 154 13.10 -7.69 4.87
C LEU A 154 11.82 -7.08 5.44
N PHE A 155 11.17 -6.15 4.74
CA PHE A 155 9.94 -5.53 5.21
C PHE A 155 8.78 -6.53 5.29
N LYS A 156 8.69 -7.51 4.38
CA LYS A 156 7.70 -8.60 4.53
C LYS A 156 7.90 -9.39 5.82
N SER A 157 9.15 -9.59 6.25
CA SER A 157 9.43 -10.27 7.51
C SER A 157 9.20 -9.38 8.73
N TRP A 158 9.58 -8.10 8.66
CA TRP A 158 9.51 -7.17 9.80
C TRP A 158 8.10 -6.65 10.06
N PHE A 159 7.30 -6.43 9.00
CA PHE A 159 5.90 -6.01 9.08
C PHE A 159 4.96 -7.21 8.99
N ASN A 160 5.20 -8.19 9.86
CA ASN A 160 4.36 -9.37 9.91
C ASN A 160 2.95 -8.98 10.39
N ARG A 161 1.93 -9.44 9.65
CA ARG A 161 0.51 -9.24 9.97
C ARG A 161 0.15 -9.56 11.42
N GLY A 162 0.79 -10.55 12.04
CA GLY A 162 0.49 -10.99 13.40
C GLY A 162 0.74 -9.93 14.48
N PHE A 163 1.49 -8.87 14.17
CA PHE A 163 1.76 -7.76 15.07
C PHE A 163 1.04 -6.47 14.68
N VAL A 164 0.28 -6.48 13.58
CA VAL A 164 -0.50 -5.32 13.19
C VAL A 164 -1.71 -5.21 14.11
N VAL A 165 -1.85 -4.05 14.77
CA VAL A 165 -2.90 -3.80 15.77
C VAL A 165 -3.87 -2.76 15.23
N LEU A 166 -5.16 -3.09 15.25
CA LEU A 166 -6.25 -2.16 14.99
C LEU A 166 -6.48 -1.25 16.20
N ARG A 167 -6.62 0.06 15.98
CA ARG A 167 -7.00 1.05 17.00
C ARG A 167 -8.11 1.94 16.49
N HIS A 168 -9.10 2.22 17.34
CA HIS A 168 -10.04 3.31 17.12
C HIS A 168 -9.33 4.65 17.27
N ILE A 169 -9.59 5.57 16.33
CA ILE A 169 -9.06 6.94 16.34
C ILE A 169 -10.24 7.90 16.41
N ASP A 170 -10.32 8.63 17.52
CA ASP A 170 -11.31 9.68 17.74
C ASP A 170 -10.61 11.03 17.96
N TRP A 171 -11.40 12.06 18.25
CA TRP A 171 -10.90 13.41 18.49
C TRP A 171 -10.02 13.54 19.76
N GLU A 172 -10.03 12.54 20.66
CA GLU A 172 -9.19 12.52 21.85
C GLU A 172 -7.79 11.94 21.57
N ALA A 173 -7.57 11.40 20.37
CA ALA A 173 -6.27 10.85 19.97
C ALA A 173 -5.16 11.92 20.01
N PRO A 174 -3.89 11.52 20.26
CA PRO A 174 -2.77 12.46 20.28
C PRO A 174 -2.69 13.30 18.99
N ALA A 175 -2.51 14.61 19.13
CA ALA A 175 -2.43 15.54 17.99
C ALA A 175 -1.36 15.14 16.97
N SER A 176 -0.27 14.48 17.39
CA SER A 176 0.76 13.96 16.49
C SER A 176 0.29 12.82 15.58
N ILE A 177 -0.74 12.07 15.97
CA ILE A 177 -1.39 11.04 15.14
C ILE A 177 -2.43 11.70 14.24
N LEU A 178 -3.24 12.62 14.79
CA LEU A 178 -4.24 13.36 14.02
C LEU A 178 -3.63 14.17 12.87
N ALA A 179 -2.51 14.86 13.12
CA ALA A 179 -1.77 15.59 12.08
C ALA A 179 -1.31 14.67 10.94
N LYS A 180 -0.97 13.41 11.23
CA LYS A 180 -0.58 12.42 10.23
C LYS A 180 -1.76 11.92 9.41
N ILE A 181 -2.94 11.81 10.03
CA ILE A 181 -4.17 11.47 9.29
C ILE A 181 -4.46 12.56 8.25
N ILE A 182 -4.32 13.84 8.62
CA ILE A 182 -4.42 14.96 7.67
C ILE A 182 -3.38 14.83 6.55
N GLU A 183 -2.11 14.60 6.91
CA GLU A 183 -1.01 14.47 5.94
C GLU A 183 -1.21 13.31 4.95
N TYR A 184 -1.75 12.19 5.41
CA TYR A 184 -1.82 10.95 4.66
C TYR A 184 -3.15 10.69 3.94
N GLU A 185 -4.14 11.56 4.09
CA GLU A 185 -5.43 11.39 3.43
C GLU A 185 -5.31 11.51 1.90
N ALA A 186 -5.51 10.39 1.22
CA ALA A 186 -5.22 10.25 -0.21
C ALA A 186 -6.46 10.12 -1.10
N VAL A 187 -7.65 9.95 -0.51
CA VAL A 187 -8.91 9.73 -1.23
C VAL A 187 -9.70 11.04 -1.32
N HIS A 188 -9.92 11.67 -0.17
CA HIS A 188 -10.67 12.92 -0.01
C HIS A 188 -9.89 13.87 0.89
N ALA A 189 -9.07 14.72 0.28
CA ALA A 189 -8.17 15.65 0.99
C ALA A 189 -8.83 16.28 2.22
N ILE A 190 -8.11 16.29 3.34
CA ILE A 190 -8.50 16.99 4.56
C ILE A 190 -7.79 18.33 4.56
N ASP A 191 -8.54 19.41 4.39
CA ASP A 191 -7.95 20.74 4.18
C ASP A 191 -7.40 21.34 5.49
N ASP A 192 -8.06 21.07 6.62
CA ASP A 192 -7.71 21.64 7.92
C ASP A 192 -8.18 20.77 9.11
N TRP A 193 -7.88 21.25 10.33
CA TRP A 193 -8.26 20.59 11.57
C TRP A 193 -9.77 20.55 11.80
N ASP A 194 -10.52 21.52 11.27
CA ASP A 194 -11.97 21.55 11.43
C ASP A 194 -12.62 20.49 10.52
N ASP A 195 -12.09 20.27 9.31
CA ASP A 195 -12.51 19.16 8.45
C ASP A 195 -12.19 17.81 9.11
N LEU A 196 -10.98 17.63 9.65
CA LEU A 196 -10.66 16.42 10.42
C LEU A 196 -11.65 16.21 11.57
N ARG A 197 -11.98 17.27 12.31
CA ARG A 197 -12.94 17.22 13.40
C ARG A 197 -14.32 16.77 12.93
N ARG A 198 -14.81 17.29 11.79
CA ARG A 198 -16.10 16.87 11.19
C ARG A 198 -16.11 15.40 10.78
N ARG A 199 -14.95 14.79 10.55
CA ARG A 199 -14.81 13.37 10.21
C ARG A 199 -14.57 12.46 11.41
N LEU A 200 -14.19 12.99 12.58
CA LEU A 200 -13.86 12.18 13.77
C LEU A 200 -14.79 12.40 14.97
N GLU A 201 -15.29 13.62 15.18
CA GLU A 201 -16.08 13.97 16.36
C GLU A 201 -17.55 13.49 16.29
N PRO A 202 -18.26 13.57 15.15
CA PRO A 202 -19.65 13.13 15.10
C PRO A 202 -19.81 11.65 15.43
N ARG A 203 -20.86 11.31 16.20
CA ARG A 203 -21.11 9.94 16.66
C ARG A 203 -21.43 8.95 15.55
N ASP A 204 -21.75 9.42 14.36
CA ASP A 204 -21.98 8.62 13.17
C ASP A 204 -20.78 8.58 12.22
N ARG A 205 -19.61 8.94 12.75
CA ARG A 205 -18.31 8.70 12.15
C ARG A 205 -17.51 7.74 13.02
N ARG A 206 -16.72 6.90 12.38
CA ARG A 206 -15.69 6.07 13.01
C ARG A 206 -14.43 6.20 12.18
N CYS A 207 -13.29 6.25 12.84
CA CYS A 207 -12.01 6.13 12.17
C CYS A 207 -11.20 5.06 12.88
N PHE A 208 -10.53 4.24 12.09
CA PHE A 208 -9.66 3.20 12.59
C PHE A 208 -8.30 3.32 11.94
N ALA A 209 -7.25 2.98 12.66
CA ALA A 209 -5.90 2.92 12.10
C ALA A 209 -5.17 1.65 12.56
N PHE A 210 -4.40 1.09 11.64
CA PHE A 210 -3.54 -0.04 11.87
C PHE A 210 -2.13 0.43 12.23
N PHE A 211 -1.59 -0.09 13.32
CA PHE A 211 -0.25 0.25 13.81
C PHE A 211 0.62 -1.00 13.88
N HIS A 212 1.93 -0.81 13.79
CA HIS A 212 2.90 -1.87 14.02
C HIS A 212 3.86 -1.49 15.15
N PRO A 213 4.21 -2.40 16.08
CA PRO A 213 5.08 -2.10 17.22
C PRO A 213 6.44 -1.49 16.85
N SER A 214 6.98 -1.83 15.67
CA SER A 214 8.25 -1.27 15.18
C SER A 214 8.17 0.20 14.75
N ILE A 215 6.97 0.71 14.43
CA ILE A 215 6.70 2.12 14.12
C ILE A 215 5.41 2.59 14.82
N PRO A 216 5.41 2.64 16.17
CA PRO A 216 4.18 2.70 16.97
C PRO A 216 3.42 4.02 16.88
N ASN A 217 4.09 5.09 16.40
CA ASN A 217 3.52 6.42 16.24
C ASN A 217 3.18 6.73 14.77
N GLU A 218 3.28 5.74 13.88
CA GLU A 218 2.94 5.85 12.46
C GLU A 218 1.72 4.98 12.18
N PRO A 219 0.58 5.55 11.75
CA PRO A 219 -0.46 4.73 11.15
C PRO A 219 0.12 4.11 9.86
N LEU A 220 -0.11 2.82 9.67
CA LEU A 220 0.23 2.12 8.43
C LEU A 220 -0.87 2.33 7.39
N ILE A 221 -2.10 2.11 7.84
CA ILE A 221 -3.33 2.28 7.08
C ILE A 221 -4.31 2.92 8.05
N PHE A 222 -5.09 3.88 7.58
CA PHE A 222 -6.31 4.28 8.29
C PHE A 222 -7.54 4.12 7.39
N VAL A 223 -8.68 4.01 8.06
CA VAL A 223 -9.97 3.68 7.50
C VAL A 223 -10.99 4.61 8.11
N GLU A 224 -11.64 5.42 7.28
CA GLU A 224 -12.75 6.27 7.68
C GLU A 224 -14.09 5.64 7.31
N VAL A 225 -15.01 5.64 8.27
CA VAL A 225 -16.32 5.00 8.16
C VAL A 225 -17.41 5.99 8.55
N ALA A 226 -18.44 6.06 7.70
CA ALA A 226 -19.66 6.79 7.96
C ALA A 226 -20.80 5.81 8.28
N LEU A 227 -21.53 6.05 9.36
CA LEU A 227 -22.78 5.35 9.64
C LEU A 227 -23.92 6.04 8.89
N ALA A 228 -24.70 5.25 8.15
CA ALA A 228 -25.75 5.75 7.27
C ALA A 228 -27.01 4.88 7.31
N THR A 229 -28.10 5.42 6.79
CA THR A 229 -29.30 4.66 6.45
C THR A 229 -29.30 4.38 4.96
N GLY A 230 -29.11 3.11 4.58
CA GLY A 230 -28.95 2.67 3.21
C GLY A 230 -27.53 2.86 2.65
N VAL A 231 -27.36 2.47 1.39
CA VAL A 231 -26.08 2.53 0.67
C VAL A 231 -25.96 3.89 -0.03
N PRO A 232 -24.96 4.73 0.30
CA PRO A 232 -24.79 6.02 -0.35
C PRO A 232 -24.17 5.89 -1.74
N GLY A 233 -24.57 6.81 -2.62
CA GLY A 233 -24.06 6.92 -3.99
C GLY A 233 -23.29 8.21 -4.29
N SER A 234 -23.05 9.08 -3.30
CA SER A 234 -22.30 10.34 -3.49
C SER A 234 -21.44 10.66 -2.27
N VAL A 235 -20.15 10.95 -2.51
CA VAL A 235 -19.22 11.35 -1.45
C VAL A 235 -19.48 12.79 -1.01
N GLN A 236 -19.90 13.68 -1.93
CA GLN A 236 -20.28 15.05 -1.58
C GLN A 236 -21.44 15.07 -0.59
N ALA A 237 -22.46 14.21 -0.78
CA ALA A 237 -23.55 14.08 0.17
C ALA A 237 -23.09 13.51 1.52
N LEU A 238 -22.10 12.62 1.51
CA LEU A 238 -21.54 12.00 2.71
C LEU A 238 -20.72 12.99 3.54
N LEU A 239 -19.93 13.84 2.89
CA LEU A 239 -18.98 14.79 3.49
C LEU A 239 -19.52 16.22 3.61
N ALA A 240 -20.80 16.47 3.24
CA ALA A 240 -21.36 17.81 3.28
C ALA A 240 -21.32 18.43 4.68
N ASP A 241 -20.79 19.66 4.79
CA ASP A 241 -20.70 20.41 6.06
C ASP A 241 -22.08 20.73 6.67
N THR A 242 -23.13 20.76 5.84
CA THR A 242 -24.52 21.05 6.24
C THR A 242 -25.29 19.80 6.67
N ARG A 243 -24.64 18.64 6.74
CA ARG A 243 -25.26 17.38 7.12
C ARG A 243 -25.51 17.34 8.62
N GLU A 244 -26.74 16.98 9.00
CA GLU A 244 -27.06 16.64 10.38
C GLU A 244 -26.57 15.22 10.71
N PRO A 245 -25.79 15.03 11.79
CA PRO A 245 -25.44 13.70 12.26
C PRO A 245 -26.68 12.89 12.64
N ILE A 246 -26.67 11.61 12.29
CA ILE A 246 -27.73 10.67 12.66
C ILE A 246 -27.40 9.98 13.99
N ASP A 247 -28.44 9.52 14.69
CA ASP A 247 -28.22 8.58 15.80
C ASP A 247 -27.66 7.27 15.25
N THR A 248 -26.58 6.78 15.86
CA THR A 248 -26.03 5.44 15.66
C THR A 248 -27.07 4.32 15.62
N LYS A 249 -28.16 4.43 16.39
CA LYS A 249 -29.27 3.46 16.42
C LYS A 249 -30.14 3.47 15.17
N ALA A 250 -30.17 4.58 14.44
CA ALA A 250 -30.90 4.74 13.20
C ALA A 250 -30.10 4.27 11.97
N ALA A 251 -28.78 4.11 12.11
CA ALA A 251 -27.93 3.59 11.06
C ALA A 251 -28.18 2.08 10.84
N ASP A 252 -28.22 1.66 9.57
CA ASP A 252 -28.28 0.24 9.18
C ASP A 252 -27.07 -0.19 8.34
N THR A 253 -26.21 0.77 7.98
CA THR A 253 -25.11 0.59 7.04
C THR A 253 -23.85 1.30 7.55
N ALA A 254 -22.72 0.59 7.58
CA ALA A 254 -21.40 1.17 7.73
C ALA A 254 -20.77 1.37 6.35
N VAL A 255 -20.35 2.60 6.07
CA VAL A 255 -19.84 3.04 4.77
C VAL A 255 -18.36 3.39 4.89
N PHE A 256 -17.49 2.53 4.36
CA PHE A 256 -16.06 2.78 4.25
C PHE A 256 -15.80 3.74 3.09
N TYR A 257 -15.58 5.02 3.38
CA TYR A 257 -15.46 6.06 2.34
C TYR A 257 -14.03 6.53 2.11
N SER A 258 -13.11 6.27 3.04
CA SER A 258 -11.68 6.47 2.83
C SER A 258 -10.87 5.31 3.42
N ILE A 259 -9.89 4.83 2.66
CA ILE A 259 -8.89 3.85 3.09
C ILE A 259 -7.54 4.29 2.52
N SER A 260 -6.67 4.75 3.40
CA SER A 260 -5.43 5.42 3.02
C SER A 260 -4.22 4.62 3.52
N ASN A 261 -3.34 4.20 2.60
CA ASN A 261 -2.04 3.66 2.96
C ASN A 261 -1.08 4.84 3.23
N CYS A 262 -0.67 4.97 4.48
CA CYS A 262 0.07 6.11 4.98
C CYS A 262 1.55 6.09 4.61
N GLN A 263 2.09 4.89 4.35
CA GLN A 263 3.53 4.70 4.24
C GLN A 263 3.91 4.32 2.81
N ALA A 264 4.31 5.31 2.01
CA ALA A 264 4.76 5.09 0.62
C ALA A 264 5.91 4.07 0.54
N GLY A 265 6.82 4.09 1.52
CA GLY A 265 7.90 3.11 1.68
C GLY A 265 7.42 1.70 2.03
N LEU A 266 6.14 1.47 2.28
CA LEU A 266 5.55 0.13 2.44
C LEU A 266 4.75 -0.31 1.22
N LYS A 267 4.87 0.40 0.09
CA LYS A 267 4.28 -0.02 -1.19
C LYS A 267 4.74 -1.45 -1.54
N GLY A 268 3.77 -2.32 -1.82
CA GLY A 268 4.01 -3.73 -2.14
C GLY A 268 4.20 -4.66 -0.92
N ILE A 269 4.15 -4.12 0.30
CA ILE A 269 4.12 -4.91 1.53
C ILE A 269 2.66 -5.14 1.91
N SER A 270 2.25 -6.41 1.97
CA SER A 270 0.89 -6.78 2.39
C SER A 270 0.85 -6.93 3.91
N PHE A 271 -0.12 -6.28 4.54
CA PHE A 271 -0.43 -6.47 5.97
C PHE A 271 -1.52 -7.53 6.19
N GLY A 272 -1.79 -8.36 5.18
CA GLY A 272 -2.86 -9.34 5.16
C GLY A 272 -4.10 -8.85 4.41
N ASN A 273 -4.89 -9.82 3.97
CA ASN A 273 -6.09 -9.63 3.15
C ASN A 273 -7.38 -9.67 3.98
N SER A 274 -7.30 -9.21 5.24
CA SER A 274 -8.42 -9.24 6.19
C SER A 274 -8.46 -7.98 7.05
N LEU A 275 -7.88 -6.89 6.54
CA LEU A 275 -7.86 -5.60 7.24
C LEU A 275 -9.30 -5.10 7.41
N ILE A 276 -10.07 -5.13 6.34
CA ILE A 276 -11.47 -4.69 6.39
C ILE A 276 -12.33 -5.64 7.21
N LYS A 277 -12.05 -6.95 7.17
CA LYS A 277 -12.72 -7.92 8.04
C LYS A 277 -12.59 -7.55 9.52
N GLN A 278 -11.39 -7.17 9.98
CA GLN A 278 -11.19 -6.74 11.38
C GLN A 278 -12.02 -5.50 11.74
N VAL A 279 -12.06 -4.50 10.84
CA VAL A 279 -12.88 -3.29 11.08
C VAL A 279 -14.37 -3.61 11.08
N VAL A 280 -14.83 -4.50 10.20
CA VAL A 280 -16.23 -4.98 10.17
C VAL A 280 -16.58 -5.73 11.46
N GLU A 281 -15.70 -6.60 11.95
CA GLU A 281 -15.89 -7.34 13.20
C GLU A 281 -15.97 -6.38 14.40
N GLU A 282 -15.08 -5.39 14.48
CA GLU A 282 -15.10 -4.34 15.52
C GLU A 282 -16.41 -3.55 15.49
N LEU A 283 -16.83 -3.08 14.31
CA LEU A 283 -18.09 -2.35 14.13
C LEU A 283 -19.31 -3.20 14.48
N ARG A 284 -19.32 -4.49 14.16
CA ARG A 284 -20.42 -5.40 14.51
C ARG A 284 -20.48 -5.67 16.01
N PHE A 285 -19.33 -5.77 16.66
CA PHE A 285 -19.26 -5.90 18.11
C PHE A 285 -19.81 -4.66 18.81
N GLU A 286 -19.45 -3.47 18.32
CA GLU A 286 -19.93 -2.19 18.86
C GLU A 286 -21.43 -1.92 18.53
N LEU A 287 -21.83 -2.19 17.29
CA LEU A 287 -23.13 -1.82 16.70
C LEU A 287 -23.78 -3.05 16.02
N PRO A 288 -24.33 -3.99 16.79
CA PRO A 288 -24.80 -5.29 16.28
C PRO A 288 -26.05 -5.20 15.39
N HIS A 289 -26.73 -4.05 15.34
CA HIS A 289 -27.90 -3.83 14.48
C HIS A 289 -27.54 -3.41 13.05
N LEU A 290 -26.27 -3.10 12.76
CA LEU A 290 -25.81 -2.82 11.40
C LEU A 290 -26.02 -4.05 10.50
N LYS A 291 -26.61 -3.82 9.33
CA LYS A 291 -26.98 -4.86 8.37
C LYS A 291 -26.02 -4.95 7.20
N ARG A 292 -25.37 -3.84 6.85
CA ARG A 292 -24.53 -3.74 5.64
C ARG A 292 -23.19 -3.09 5.95
N PHE A 293 -22.14 -3.63 5.34
CA PHE A 293 -20.80 -3.09 5.38
C PHE A 293 -20.37 -2.86 3.94
N VAL A 294 -20.45 -1.61 3.48
CA VAL A 294 -20.22 -1.24 2.08
C VAL A 294 -19.14 -0.18 1.99
N THR A 295 -18.46 -0.10 0.87
CA THR A 295 -17.55 1.01 0.62
C THR A 295 -18.19 2.04 -0.30
N LEU A 296 -17.61 3.23 -0.38
CA LEU A 296 -17.81 4.16 -1.49
C LEU A 296 -16.43 4.50 -2.02
N SER A 297 -15.98 3.73 -3.02
CA SER A 297 -14.58 3.67 -3.44
C SER A 297 -14.33 4.36 -4.78
N PRO A 298 -13.20 5.07 -4.95
CA PRO A 298 -12.81 5.65 -6.24
C PRO A 298 -12.42 4.56 -7.25
N MET A 299 -12.34 4.93 -8.53
CA MET A 299 -11.95 4.05 -9.64
C MET A 299 -10.77 4.63 -10.44
N PRO A 300 -9.59 4.78 -9.82
CA PRO A 300 -8.45 5.42 -10.46
C PRO A 300 -7.96 4.64 -11.68
N GLY A 301 -7.90 5.34 -12.82
CA GLY A 301 -7.45 4.77 -14.10
C GLY A 301 -8.61 4.38 -15.03
N LEU A 302 -9.87 4.59 -14.61
CA LEU A 302 -11.02 4.44 -15.50
C LEU A 302 -10.93 5.40 -16.69
N VAL A 303 -10.59 6.67 -16.47
CA VAL A 303 -10.47 7.67 -17.56
C VAL A 303 -9.40 7.27 -18.58
N ASP A 304 -8.26 6.74 -18.14
CA ASP A 304 -7.20 6.30 -19.06
C ASP A 304 -7.67 5.12 -19.91
N TRP A 305 -8.39 4.17 -19.30
CA TRP A 305 -9.01 3.08 -20.06
C TRP A 305 -10.11 3.58 -21.02
N LEU A 306 -10.94 4.55 -20.60
CA LEU A 306 -11.95 5.15 -21.47
C LEU A 306 -11.29 5.79 -22.71
N ARG A 307 -10.15 6.46 -22.55
CA ARG A 307 -9.39 7.04 -23.68
C ARG A 307 -8.90 5.97 -24.63
N GLU A 308 -8.34 4.87 -24.12
CA GLU A 308 -7.91 3.73 -24.94
C GLU A 308 -9.11 3.08 -25.68
N ALA A 309 -10.25 2.93 -25.00
CA ALA A 309 -11.46 2.38 -25.58
C ALA A 309 -12.03 3.30 -26.69
N ALA A 310 -12.06 4.61 -26.47
CA ALA A 310 -12.49 5.60 -27.46
C ALA A 310 -11.56 5.61 -28.69
N GLN A 311 -10.24 5.56 -28.48
CA GLN A 311 -9.25 5.43 -29.57
C GLN A 311 -9.43 4.13 -30.37
N SER A 312 -9.94 3.09 -29.72
CA SER A 312 -10.28 1.79 -30.34
C SER A 312 -11.67 1.77 -30.97
N GLY A 313 -12.37 2.90 -31.04
CA GLY A 313 -13.67 3.05 -31.72
C GLY A 313 -14.91 2.87 -30.85
N ASN A 314 -14.78 2.75 -29.51
CA ASN A 314 -15.95 2.67 -28.62
C ASN A 314 -16.65 4.04 -28.52
N LYS A 315 -17.82 4.15 -29.17
CA LYS A 315 -18.62 5.39 -29.21
C LYS A 315 -19.17 5.82 -27.84
N LYS A 316 -19.55 4.87 -26.97
CA LYS A 316 -20.01 5.18 -25.60
C LYS A 316 -18.87 5.82 -24.80
N ALA A 317 -17.66 5.25 -24.90
CA ALA A 317 -16.48 5.80 -24.22
C ALA A 317 -16.11 7.20 -24.75
N ALA A 318 -16.19 7.44 -26.07
CA ALA A 318 -16.00 8.76 -26.64
C ALA A 318 -17.04 9.77 -26.13
N GLY A 319 -18.33 9.40 -26.13
CA GLY A 319 -19.41 10.25 -25.63
C GLY A 319 -19.26 10.63 -24.15
N VAL A 320 -18.87 9.67 -23.30
CA VAL A 320 -18.58 9.93 -21.88
C VAL A 320 -17.39 10.89 -21.70
N LEU A 321 -16.33 10.77 -22.52
CA LEU A 321 -15.16 11.65 -22.43
C LEU A 321 -15.42 13.07 -22.94
N GLU A 322 -16.28 13.23 -23.95
CA GLU A 322 -16.67 14.55 -24.46
C GLU A 322 -17.48 15.32 -23.43
N GLN A 323 -18.35 14.62 -22.68
CA GLN A 323 -19.24 15.21 -21.69
C GLN A 323 -18.57 15.24 -20.31
N HIS A 324 -17.99 16.39 -19.96
CA HIS A 324 -17.27 16.60 -18.69
C HIS A 324 -18.18 16.50 -17.44
N GLN A 325 -19.50 16.50 -17.62
CA GLN A 325 -20.53 16.22 -16.61
C GLN A 325 -21.71 15.53 -17.30
N PRO A 326 -22.44 14.60 -16.65
CA PRO A 326 -23.60 13.97 -17.27
C PRO A 326 -24.80 14.94 -17.28
N PRO A 327 -25.29 15.41 -18.44
CA PRO A 327 -26.66 15.91 -18.55
C PRO A 327 -27.67 14.80 -18.23
N THR A 328 -28.84 15.19 -17.72
CA THR A 328 -29.95 14.29 -17.39
C THR A 328 -30.31 13.37 -18.57
N GLY A 329 -30.22 12.05 -18.37
CA GLY A 329 -31.00 11.05 -19.11
C GLY A 329 -30.23 10.01 -19.95
N GLN A 330 -28.93 10.16 -20.24
CA GLN A 330 -28.19 9.22 -21.11
C GLN A 330 -26.66 9.04 -20.91
N PRO A 331 -25.89 9.96 -20.31
CA PRO A 331 -24.45 9.76 -20.06
C PRO A 331 -24.14 9.06 -18.74
N ALA A 332 -25.05 9.15 -17.77
CA ALA A 332 -24.88 8.51 -16.46
C ALA A 332 -24.96 6.98 -16.57
N ASP A 333 -25.86 6.46 -17.40
CA ASP A 333 -26.00 5.01 -17.60
C ASP A 333 -24.86 4.45 -18.45
N ASP A 334 -24.47 5.12 -19.54
CA ASP A 334 -23.28 4.75 -20.33
C ASP A 334 -22.02 4.70 -19.46
N LEU A 335 -21.83 5.68 -18.56
CA LEU A 335 -20.71 5.69 -17.61
C LEU A 335 -20.80 4.50 -16.64
N ARG A 336 -21.98 4.19 -16.08
CA ARG A 336 -22.16 3.03 -15.18
C ARG A 336 -21.87 1.71 -15.89
N GLU A 337 -22.35 1.54 -17.11
CA GLU A 337 -22.09 0.36 -17.95
C GLU A 337 -20.59 0.18 -18.21
N LEU A 338 -19.92 1.22 -18.71
CA LEU A 338 -18.49 1.20 -19.00
C LEU A 338 -17.66 0.98 -17.73
N ALA A 339 -18.02 1.61 -16.61
CA ALA A 339 -17.38 1.41 -15.32
C ALA A 339 -17.56 -0.02 -14.80
N ALA A 340 -18.74 -0.62 -14.95
CA ALA A 340 -18.97 -2.02 -14.62
C ALA A 340 -18.12 -2.96 -15.49
N ALA A 341 -18.05 -2.72 -16.81
CA ALA A 341 -17.20 -3.49 -17.71
C ALA A 341 -15.70 -3.35 -17.38
N TYR A 342 -15.27 -2.15 -17.00
CA TYR A 342 -13.91 -1.88 -16.53
C TYR A 342 -13.55 -2.72 -15.30
N LEU A 343 -14.41 -2.72 -14.27
CA LEU A 343 -14.18 -3.50 -13.04
C LEU A 343 -14.23 -5.01 -13.27
N LEU A 344 -15.21 -5.49 -14.05
CA LEU A 344 -15.45 -6.92 -14.19
C LEU A 344 -14.57 -7.60 -15.24
N SER A 345 -14.17 -6.90 -16.30
CA SER A 345 -13.59 -7.54 -17.50
C SER A 345 -12.20 -7.03 -17.89
N VAL A 346 -11.81 -5.81 -17.50
CA VAL A 346 -10.52 -5.26 -17.92
C VAL A 346 -9.40 -5.77 -17.01
N ARG A 347 -8.38 -6.37 -17.63
CA ARG A 347 -7.25 -7.01 -16.93
C ARG A 347 -5.92 -6.38 -17.31
N ARG A 348 -4.95 -6.50 -16.39
CA ARG A 348 -3.53 -6.27 -16.63
C ARG A 348 -2.91 -7.47 -17.34
N SER A 349 -1.63 -7.34 -17.72
CA SER A 349 -0.84 -8.43 -18.31
C SER A 349 -0.66 -9.63 -17.39
N ASP A 350 -0.76 -9.43 -16.07
CA ASP A 350 -0.69 -10.48 -15.04
C ASP A 350 -2.04 -11.15 -14.76
N GLY A 351 -3.09 -10.84 -15.52
CA GLY A 351 -4.43 -11.41 -15.36
C GLY A 351 -5.26 -10.80 -14.23
N MET A 352 -4.71 -9.89 -13.42
CA MET A 352 -5.44 -9.21 -12.34
C MET A 352 -6.33 -8.08 -12.87
N PRO A 353 -7.43 -7.72 -12.17
CA PRO A 353 -8.22 -6.52 -12.48
C PRO A 353 -7.34 -5.29 -12.66
N ARG A 354 -7.64 -4.45 -13.66
CA ARG A 354 -6.81 -3.27 -13.97
C ARG A 354 -6.87 -2.19 -12.89
N ASP A 355 -8.04 -2.00 -12.29
CA ASP A 355 -8.25 -1.03 -11.22
C ASP A 355 -7.53 -1.46 -9.92
N PRO A 356 -6.66 -0.62 -9.33
CA PRO A 356 -5.95 -0.95 -8.09
C PRO A 356 -6.86 -1.06 -6.86
N VAL A 357 -7.93 -0.29 -6.81
CA VAL A 357 -8.87 -0.25 -5.68
C VAL A 357 -9.76 -1.49 -5.71
N ALA A 358 -10.17 -1.95 -6.89
CA ALA A 358 -10.83 -3.24 -7.10
C ALA A 358 -9.95 -4.39 -6.61
N ARG A 359 -8.67 -4.42 -7.01
CA ARG A 359 -7.74 -5.45 -6.52
C ARG A 359 -7.64 -5.48 -5.00
N PHE A 360 -7.67 -4.31 -4.36
CA PHE A 360 -7.64 -4.20 -2.90
C PHE A 360 -8.93 -4.74 -2.26
N HIS A 361 -10.10 -4.32 -2.71
CA HIS A 361 -11.38 -4.73 -2.11
C HIS A 361 -11.71 -6.21 -2.38
N LEU A 362 -11.54 -6.67 -3.62
CA LEU A 362 -11.69 -8.08 -3.99
C LEU A 362 -10.68 -8.94 -3.22
N GLY A 363 -9.44 -8.45 -3.10
CA GLY A 363 -8.40 -9.04 -2.27
C GLY A 363 -8.80 -9.17 -0.81
N ASN A 364 -9.63 -8.28 -0.25
CA ASN A 364 -10.15 -8.37 1.11
C ASN A 364 -11.49 -9.12 1.22
N GLY A 365 -11.95 -9.80 0.16
CA GLY A 365 -13.21 -10.56 0.15
C GLY A 365 -14.47 -9.72 -0.11
N GLY A 366 -14.32 -8.47 -0.54
CA GLY A 366 -15.44 -7.65 -0.98
C GLY A 366 -15.95 -8.09 -2.36
N MET A 367 -17.24 -7.91 -2.62
CA MET A 367 -17.84 -8.08 -3.96
C MET A 367 -18.17 -6.72 -4.58
N VAL A 368 -18.18 -6.59 -5.91
CA VAL A 368 -18.67 -5.38 -6.58
C VAL A 368 -20.20 -5.31 -6.42
N PHE A 369 -20.66 -4.39 -5.58
CA PHE A 369 -22.06 -4.31 -5.18
C PHE A 369 -22.89 -3.41 -6.09
N ASN A 370 -22.37 -2.21 -6.37
CA ASN A 370 -23.02 -1.22 -7.22
C ASN A 370 -21.98 -0.29 -7.88
N VAL A 371 -22.37 0.36 -8.96
CA VAL A 371 -21.61 1.41 -9.65
C VAL A 371 -22.45 2.68 -9.69
N ASN A 372 -21.90 3.78 -9.19
CA ASN A 372 -22.56 5.08 -9.09
C ASN A 372 -21.96 6.05 -10.09
N ALA A 373 -22.81 6.69 -10.90
CA ALA A 373 -22.41 7.87 -11.69
C ALA A 373 -22.54 9.13 -10.83
N SER A 374 -21.74 10.16 -11.13
CA SER A 374 -21.75 11.46 -10.41
C SER A 374 -21.54 11.33 -8.90
N ALA A 375 -20.83 10.29 -8.48
CA ALA A 375 -20.60 9.98 -7.08
C ALA A 375 -19.48 10.83 -6.48
N ASP A 376 -18.48 11.18 -7.28
CA ASP A 376 -17.45 12.15 -6.91
C ASP A 376 -17.31 13.24 -7.98
N THR A 377 -17.95 14.38 -7.73
CA THR A 377 -17.90 15.55 -8.63
C THR A 377 -16.70 16.47 -8.36
N SER A 378 -15.78 16.07 -7.49
CA SER A 378 -14.54 16.82 -7.26
C SER A 378 -13.67 16.85 -8.52
N PRO A 379 -12.78 17.85 -8.67
CA PRO A 379 -11.80 17.86 -9.76
C PRO A 379 -10.95 16.59 -9.84
N ASN A 380 -10.72 15.91 -8.70
CA ASN A 380 -9.99 14.66 -8.67
C ASN A 380 -10.84 13.49 -9.18
N GLY A 381 -12.08 13.33 -8.70
CA GLY A 381 -13.01 12.29 -9.14
C GLY A 381 -13.31 12.36 -10.64
N LEU A 382 -13.52 13.57 -11.17
CA LEU A 382 -13.71 13.78 -12.60
C LEU A 382 -12.48 13.36 -13.42
N ARG A 383 -11.27 13.67 -12.93
CA ARG A 383 -10.01 13.32 -13.60
C ARG A 383 -9.74 11.81 -13.58
N GLN A 384 -10.10 11.13 -12.50
CA GLN A 384 -9.80 9.71 -12.30
C GLN A 384 -10.81 8.80 -13.00
N SER A 385 -12.10 9.14 -12.94
CA SER A 385 -13.19 8.24 -13.31
C SER A 385 -14.43 8.93 -13.88
N CYS A 386 -14.33 10.16 -14.40
CA CYS A 386 -15.50 10.95 -14.82
C CYS A 386 -16.56 11.07 -13.70
N GLY A 387 -16.12 11.01 -12.43
CA GLY A 387 -16.97 11.03 -11.25
C GLY A 387 -17.71 9.73 -10.93
N ALA A 388 -17.34 8.61 -11.58
CA ALA A 388 -17.84 7.29 -11.18
C ALA A 388 -17.14 6.79 -9.91
N MET A 389 -17.91 6.14 -9.03
CA MET A 389 -17.41 5.40 -7.88
C MET A 389 -18.12 4.05 -7.79
N ALA A 390 -17.52 3.10 -7.07
CA ALA A 390 -18.10 1.78 -6.85
C ALA A 390 -18.38 1.55 -5.37
N ASN A 391 -19.48 0.87 -5.07
CA ASN A 391 -19.66 0.27 -3.75
C ASN A 391 -19.16 -1.17 -3.78
N TYR A 392 -18.30 -1.54 -2.84
CA TYR A 392 -17.96 -2.94 -2.56
C TYR A 392 -18.69 -3.40 -1.30
N LEU A 393 -19.36 -4.55 -1.34
CA LEU A 393 -20.05 -5.12 -0.17
C LEU A 393 -19.16 -6.17 0.50
N TYR A 394 -19.04 -6.07 1.82
CA TYR A 394 -18.41 -7.06 2.68
C TYR A 394 -19.48 -7.86 3.42
N ASP A 395 -19.81 -9.03 2.88
CA ASP A 395 -20.72 -9.97 3.51
C ASP A 395 -19.93 -10.94 4.39
N LEU A 396 -20.10 -10.84 5.71
CA LEU A 396 -19.34 -11.62 6.70
C LEU A 396 -19.41 -13.13 6.48
N ASP A 397 -20.54 -13.63 5.97
CA ASP A 397 -20.74 -15.06 5.75
C ASP A 397 -19.98 -15.55 4.50
N SER A 398 -19.58 -14.64 3.61
CA SER A 398 -18.96 -14.95 2.31
C SER A 398 -17.61 -14.27 2.07
N ILE A 399 -17.09 -13.44 2.98
CA ILE A 399 -15.79 -12.76 2.85
C ILE A 399 -14.67 -13.76 2.52
N GLU A 400 -14.60 -14.87 3.26
CA GLU A 400 -13.54 -15.88 3.10
C GLU A 400 -13.69 -16.62 1.76
N GLU A 401 -14.92 -16.96 1.36
CA GLU A 401 -15.18 -17.60 0.07
C GLU A 401 -14.79 -16.69 -1.09
N HIS A 402 -15.22 -15.42 -1.07
CA HIS A 402 -14.89 -14.44 -2.10
C HIS A 402 -13.38 -14.19 -2.17
N HIS A 403 -12.72 -14.14 -1.00
CA HIS A 403 -11.27 -13.99 -0.91
C HIS A 403 -10.54 -15.12 -1.63
N GLU A 404 -10.87 -16.38 -1.31
CA GLU A 404 -10.23 -17.56 -1.91
C GLU A 404 -10.49 -17.64 -3.42
N ARG A 405 -11.71 -17.33 -3.87
CA ARG A 405 -12.05 -17.27 -5.31
C ARG A 405 -11.22 -16.22 -6.05
N TYR A 406 -11.04 -15.05 -5.45
CA TYR A 406 -10.23 -13.98 -6.05
C TYR A 406 -8.73 -14.30 -6.03
N VAL A 407 -8.19 -14.75 -4.90
CA VAL A 407 -6.75 -15.07 -4.78
C VAL A 407 -6.36 -16.28 -5.64
N GLY A 408 -7.20 -17.31 -5.68
CA GLY A 408 -6.93 -18.53 -6.45
C GLY A 408 -7.13 -18.35 -7.96
N ASN A 409 -8.23 -17.70 -8.36
CA ASN A 409 -8.68 -17.72 -9.76
C ASN A 409 -8.81 -16.32 -10.39
N CYS A 410 -8.47 -15.24 -9.68
CA CYS A 410 -8.73 -13.86 -10.10
C CYS A 410 -10.22 -13.61 -10.44
N GLU A 411 -11.12 -14.37 -9.80
CA GLU A 411 -12.56 -14.26 -10.02
C GLU A 411 -13.13 -13.00 -9.38
N VAL A 412 -13.88 -12.21 -10.15
CA VAL A 412 -14.53 -10.99 -9.68
C VAL A 412 -15.99 -11.28 -9.36
N VAL A 413 -16.33 -11.34 -8.07
CA VAL A 413 -17.71 -11.50 -7.62
C VAL A 413 -18.44 -10.16 -7.68
N ALA A 414 -19.64 -10.16 -8.25
CA ALA A 414 -20.46 -8.97 -8.43
C ALA A 414 -21.96 -9.28 -8.38
N THR A 415 -22.79 -8.28 -8.07
CA THR A 415 -24.25 -8.41 -8.09
C THR A 415 -24.78 -8.59 -9.51
N ALA A 416 -26.00 -9.14 -9.64
CA ALA A 416 -26.64 -9.33 -10.94
C ALA A 416 -26.83 -8.00 -11.70
N GLU A 417 -27.10 -6.89 -11.00
CA GLU A 417 -27.23 -5.56 -11.60
C GLU A 417 -25.90 -5.12 -12.24
N VAL A 418 -24.78 -5.24 -11.52
CA VAL A 418 -23.45 -4.87 -12.06
C VAL A 418 -23.07 -5.77 -13.23
N GLN A 419 -23.41 -7.06 -13.17
CA GLN A 419 -23.20 -7.97 -14.30
C GLN A 419 -24.04 -7.58 -15.53
N GLN A 420 -25.28 -7.10 -15.34
CA GLN A 420 -26.12 -6.61 -16.42
C GLN A 420 -25.57 -5.31 -17.04
N LEU A 421 -25.11 -4.37 -16.21
CA LEU A 421 -24.44 -3.14 -16.65
C LEU A 421 -23.19 -3.47 -17.50
N ALA A 422 -22.35 -4.39 -17.04
CA ALA A 422 -21.16 -4.80 -17.77
C ALA A 422 -21.47 -5.45 -19.13
N LYS A 423 -22.59 -6.18 -19.23
CA LYS A 423 -23.07 -6.76 -20.50
C LYS A 423 -23.60 -5.67 -21.44
N ALA A 424 -24.36 -4.71 -20.93
CA ALA A 424 -24.91 -3.60 -21.72
C ALA A 424 -23.80 -2.71 -22.35
N ALA A 425 -22.65 -2.61 -21.68
CA ALA A 425 -21.46 -1.94 -22.22
C ALA A 425 -20.92 -2.58 -23.51
N GLN A 426 -21.15 -3.89 -23.71
CA GLN A 426 -20.67 -4.65 -24.87
C GLN A 426 -21.60 -4.55 -26.09
N GLY A 427 -22.79 -3.94 -25.93
CA GLY A 427 -23.82 -3.84 -26.96
C GLY A 427 -24.78 -5.04 -26.96
N SER A 428 -26.06 -4.81 -27.25
CA SER A 428 -27.03 -5.89 -27.44
C SER A 428 -26.65 -6.76 -28.65
N PRO A 429 -26.79 -8.10 -28.58
CA PRO A 429 -26.41 -9.02 -29.66
C PRO A 429 -27.42 -9.05 -30.83
N ASP A 430 -27.94 -7.90 -31.27
CA ASP A 430 -28.85 -7.82 -32.42
C ASP A 430 -28.26 -6.95 -33.54
N GLY A 431 -27.67 -7.64 -34.53
CA GLY A 431 -27.76 -7.24 -35.94
C GLY A 431 -26.53 -6.62 -36.61
N GLY A 432 -25.50 -7.42 -36.93
CA GLY A 432 -24.51 -7.06 -37.97
C GLY A 432 -23.17 -7.81 -37.82
N PRO A 433 -22.61 -8.43 -38.88
CA PRO A 433 -21.43 -9.27 -38.74
C PRO A 433 -20.17 -8.41 -38.77
N GLU A 434 -19.52 -8.24 -37.61
CA GLU A 434 -18.05 -8.22 -37.42
C GLU A 434 -17.69 -7.82 -35.98
N ASP A 435 -18.12 -8.62 -35.00
CA ASP A 435 -17.55 -8.61 -33.65
C ASP A 435 -16.34 -9.57 -33.58
N GLN A 436 -15.19 -9.13 -34.11
CA GLN A 436 -13.93 -9.86 -33.98
C GLN A 436 -12.95 -9.24 -32.96
N TYR A 437 -13.36 -8.18 -32.25
CA TYR A 437 -12.45 -7.50 -31.32
C TYR A 437 -12.48 -8.09 -29.89
N TRP A 438 -13.62 -8.61 -29.44
CA TRP A 438 -13.77 -9.11 -28.06
C TRP A 438 -13.21 -10.53 -27.83
N THR A 439 -13.07 -11.34 -28.88
CA THR A 439 -12.65 -12.75 -28.77
C THR A 439 -11.15 -12.97 -28.96
N SER A 440 -10.42 -12.06 -29.60
CA SER A 440 -9.03 -12.33 -30.02
C SER A 440 -7.96 -12.15 -28.93
N LYS A 441 -8.27 -11.50 -27.79
CA LYS A 441 -7.35 -11.40 -26.63
C LYS A 441 -7.68 -12.32 -25.44
N PHE A 442 -8.80 -13.05 -25.49
CA PHE A 442 -9.26 -13.89 -24.37
C PHE A 442 -8.92 -15.39 -24.49
N MET A 443 -8.24 -15.83 -25.56
CA MET A 443 -7.90 -17.25 -25.77
C MET A 443 -6.40 -17.57 -25.90
N ALA A 444 -5.51 -16.62 -25.60
CA ALA A 444 -4.07 -16.87 -25.60
C ALA A 444 -3.49 -16.72 -24.19
N ILE A 445 -3.84 -17.65 -23.31
CA ILE A 445 -2.99 -18.26 -22.27
C ILE A 445 -3.73 -19.56 -21.88
N ARG A 446 -3.24 -20.68 -22.41
CA ARG A 446 -3.44 -22.01 -21.84
C ARG A 446 -2.12 -22.42 -21.23
#